data_AF-Q0DJM0-F1
#
_entry.id   AF-Q0DJM0-F1
#
_cell.length_a   1.000
_cell.length_b   1.000
_cell.length_c   1.000
_cell.angle_alpha   90.00
_cell.angle_beta   90.00
_cell.angle_gamma   90.00
#
_symmetry.space_group_name_H-M   'P 1'
#
loop_
_entity.id
_entity.type
_entity.pdbx_description
1 polymer ?
#
loop_
_entity_poly.entity_id
_entity_poly.type
_entity_poly.pdbx_seq_one_letter_code
_entity_poly.pdbx_strand_id
1 'polypeptide(L)'
;MRRCSCWQLLWLVLVCSWRIAAAQAQAAPRTDPTEAAALNTILGRWGKKASSEWNISGELCSGLASDKTNWDDYPNINPFIKCDCSYNNNSVCHIIKLRVYKLNVVGQLPSELQNFTYMEDLNLAYNYLSGVVPSFIGKFTSMEYLNLAFNPLSGQLPKEIGNLTNLLMLGVSFNNFTGELPEELGNLVKLEQLYIDSSGFSGPFPLTFSKLQRLKILRAQDNDFTGKIPDNFGSMSSLEDMAFQGNSFEGPIPASLSKLTKLTNLRIGDIVNGSSSLAFISNLTSLSNMILRNCRISGNLGLVDFSKFANLTYLDLSFNNFTGQIPQSILNLGSLEFLFLGNNSLTGSLPDPISSSLKTLDFSYNQLSGRFPSWVNQNNLQLNLVANNFVLVGTNSSILPSGLGCLQQDTPCFRGSPEYYSFAVDCGSNSSTSASDNTIFEADPTSLGTAAYYVTSQTRWGVSSVGNFFQGTNGMDRIYSSSKHFQNTVDSKLFETARMSPSSLRYYGLGLENGNYTVLLQFAEFSFTETPTWQSLGRRVFDIYVQGALKEKNF
;
A
#
# COMPACT_ATOMS: atom_id res chain seq x y z
N MET A 1 61.41 75.71 -70.25
CA MET A 1 61.73 74.32 -69.81
C MET A 1 60.65 73.85 -68.83
N ARG A 2 60.26 72.56 -68.92
CA ARG A 2 59.67 71.70 -67.86
C ARG A 2 58.51 72.20 -66.97
N ARG A 3 57.34 71.57 -67.18
CA ARG A 3 56.53 70.71 -66.24
C ARG A 3 55.04 71.06 -66.22
N CYS A 4 54.19 70.09 -66.61
CA CYS A 4 53.03 69.64 -65.82
C CYS A 4 52.36 68.37 -66.39
N SER A 5 51.68 67.64 -65.51
CA SER A 5 50.64 66.57 -65.67
C SER A 5 50.24 66.04 -67.07
N CYS A 6 50.13 64.72 -67.26
CA CYS A 6 48.86 63.96 -67.09
C CYS A 6 48.93 62.46 -67.56
N TRP A 7 48.25 61.59 -66.81
CA TRP A 7 47.51 60.35 -67.17
C TRP A 7 47.86 59.49 -68.42
N GLN A 8 48.09 58.18 -68.21
CA GLN A 8 47.34 57.02 -68.79
C GLN A 8 47.92 55.69 -68.22
N LEU A 9 47.16 54.86 -67.49
CA LEU A 9 46.25 53.78 -67.93
C LEU A 9 46.96 52.50 -68.44
N LEU A 10 47.01 51.42 -67.64
CA LEU A 10 46.83 50.03 -68.13
C LEU A 10 46.50 49.00 -67.00
N TRP A 11 45.22 48.57 -66.96
CA TRP A 11 44.73 47.17 -66.94
C TRP A 11 44.96 46.16 -65.78
N LEU A 12 43.83 45.46 -65.47
CA LEU A 12 43.65 44.14 -64.80
C LEU A 12 43.93 44.06 -63.27
N VAL A 13 43.15 43.38 -62.40
CA VAL A 13 41.82 42.70 -62.48
C VAL A 13 40.99 43.06 -61.23
N LEU A 14 39.65 43.04 -61.32
CA LEU A 14 38.72 43.04 -60.17
C LEU A 14 37.88 41.73 -60.14
N VAL A 15 38.26 40.77 -59.29
CA VAL A 15 37.39 39.65 -58.89
C VAL A 15 37.63 39.33 -57.41
N CYS A 16 36.64 39.66 -56.57
CA CYS A 16 36.25 38.91 -55.37
C CYS A 16 35.10 39.65 -54.67
N SER A 17 33.88 39.42 -55.15
CA SER A 17 32.64 39.80 -54.46
C SER A 17 32.47 38.93 -53.21
N TRP A 18 33.05 39.36 -52.09
CA TRP A 18 32.78 38.78 -50.77
C TRP A 18 31.34 39.11 -50.34
N ARG A 19 30.38 38.35 -50.88
CA ARG A 19 29.11 38.16 -50.19
C ARG A 19 29.38 37.32 -48.95
N ILE A 20 29.53 37.99 -47.82
CA ILE A 20 29.38 37.35 -46.51
C ILE A 20 27.94 36.83 -46.47
N ALA A 21 27.77 35.54 -46.77
CA ALA A 21 26.58 34.83 -46.36
C ALA A 21 26.64 34.76 -44.83
N ALA A 22 26.00 35.73 -44.18
CA ALA A 22 25.73 35.66 -42.75
C ALA A 22 24.77 34.49 -42.54
N ALA A 23 25.34 33.29 -42.34
CA ALA A 23 24.61 32.21 -41.70
C ALA A 23 24.15 32.76 -40.37
N GLN A 24 22.83 32.96 -40.22
CA GLN A 24 22.24 33.26 -38.93
C GLN A 24 22.52 32.05 -38.04
N ALA A 25 23.56 32.14 -37.22
CA ALA A 25 23.79 31.20 -36.13
C ALA A 25 22.58 31.35 -35.20
N GLN A 26 21.61 30.45 -35.39
CA GLN A 26 20.38 30.40 -34.63
C GLN A 26 20.79 30.27 -33.17
N ALA A 27 20.44 31.28 -32.36
CA ALA A 27 20.88 31.33 -30.97
C ALA A 27 20.44 30.05 -30.25
N ALA A 28 21.32 29.47 -29.44
CA ALA A 28 20.98 28.28 -28.67
C ALA A 28 19.68 28.54 -27.87
N PRO A 29 18.72 27.59 -27.90
CA PRO A 29 17.43 27.80 -27.26
C PRO A 29 17.62 28.03 -25.76
N ARG A 30 16.79 28.91 -25.20
CA ARG A 30 16.85 29.31 -23.79
C ARG A 30 15.61 28.90 -23.04
N THR A 31 15.75 28.54 -21.78
CA THR A 31 14.60 28.36 -20.88
C THR A 31 13.80 29.66 -20.83
N ASP A 32 12.47 29.57 -20.79
CA ASP A 32 11.64 30.74 -20.53
C ASP A 32 12.13 31.47 -19.26
N PRO A 33 12.33 32.80 -19.30
CA PRO A 33 12.95 33.52 -18.18
C PRO A 33 12.10 33.51 -16.90
N THR A 34 10.77 33.38 -17.02
CA THR A 34 9.85 33.30 -15.88
C THR A 34 9.90 31.92 -15.23
N GLU A 35 9.97 30.87 -16.05
CA GLU A 35 10.19 29.49 -15.57
C GLU A 35 11.58 29.30 -14.97
N ALA A 36 12.62 29.88 -15.59
CA ALA A 36 13.98 29.84 -15.08
C ALA A 36 14.12 30.55 -13.72
N ALA A 37 13.46 31.70 -13.55
CA ALA A 37 13.40 32.39 -12.26
C ALA A 37 12.63 31.56 -11.21
N ALA A 38 11.50 30.97 -11.60
CA ALA A 38 10.69 30.11 -10.73
C ALA A 38 11.47 28.89 -10.24
N LEU A 39 12.11 28.13 -11.13
CA LEU A 39 12.85 26.92 -10.75
C LEU A 39 14.03 27.24 -9.83
N ASN A 40 14.79 28.30 -10.11
CA ASN A 40 15.89 28.71 -9.24
C ASN A 40 15.39 29.13 -7.84
N THR A 41 14.25 29.82 -7.76
CA THR A 41 13.62 30.19 -6.48
C THR A 41 13.15 28.96 -5.70
N ILE A 42 12.54 27.99 -6.39
CA ILE A 42 12.04 26.73 -5.82
C ILE A 42 13.19 25.89 -5.28
N LEU A 43 14.22 25.64 -6.10
CA LEU A 43 15.39 24.86 -5.68
C LEU A 43 16.13 25.56 -4.53
N GLY A 44 16.28 26.89 -4.60
CA GLY A 44 16.84 27.70 -3.51
C GLY A 44 16.07 27.55 -2.20
N ARG A 45 14.74 27.64 -2.22
CA ARG A 45 13.87 27.44 -1.04
C ARG A 45 14.02 26.04 -0.44
N TRP A 46 14.23 25.02 -1.27
CA TRP A 46 14.44 23.64 -0.86
C TRP A 46 15.91 23.28 -0.54
N GLY A 47 16.83 24.24 -0.59
CA GLY A 47 18.27 24.00 -0.37
C GLY A 47 18.90 23.08 -1.41
N LYS A 48 18.31 22.98 -2.60
CA LYS A 48 18.78 22.17 -3.73
C LYS A 48 19.39 23.07 -4.81
N LYS A 49 20.06 22.45 -5.78
CA LYS A 49 20.63 23.09 -6.96
C LYS A 49 20.38 22.21 -8.18
N ALA A 50 20.46 22.79 -9.37
CA ALA A 50 20.58 22.01 -10.60
C ALA A 50 21.84 21.14 -10.55
N SER A 51 21.83 20.01 -11.26
CA SER A 51 22.99 19.13 -11.37
C SER A 51 24.04 19.73 -12.33
N SER A 52 25.06 18.96 -12.69
CA SER A 52 26.00 19.31 -13.79
C SER A 52 25.63 18.61 -15.11
N GLU A 53 24.83 17.55 -15.03
CA GLU A 53 24.37 16.69 -16.12
C GLU A 53 23.24 17.34 -16.93
N TRP A 54 22.54 18.27 -16.29
CA TRP A 54 21.63 19.24 -16.88
C TRP A 54 21.96 20.60 -16.27
N ASN A 55 21.78 21.70 -16.99
CA ASN A 55 22.36 23.01 -16.64
C ASN A 55 23.89 23.12 -16.80
N ILE A 56 24.42 22.65 -17.93
CA ILE A 56 25.87 22.61 -18.23
C ILE A 56 26.47 24.02 -18.42
N SER A 57 25.69 24.99 -18.89
CA SER A 57 26.16 26.33 -19.29
C SER A 57 25.54 27.49 -18.50
N GLY A 58 24.88 27.22 -17.37
CA GLY A 58 24.04 28.20 -16.67
C GLY A 58 22.64 28.37 -17.29
N GLU A 59 22.35 27.65 -18.37
CA GLU A 59 21.04 27.54 -19.02
C GLU A 59 20.35 26.24 -18.58
N LEU A 60 19.19 26.32 -17.92
CA LEU A 60 18.59 25.18 -17.23
C LEU A 60 18.20 24.05 -18.19
N CYS A 61 17.54 24.37 -19.29
CA CYS A 61 17.18 23.44 -20.37
C CYS A 61 18.37 23.08 -21.29
N SER A 62 19.51 22.71 -20.70
CA SER A 62 20.70 22.23 -21.42
C SER A 62 21.15 20.86 -20.90
N GLY A 63 21.94 20.14 -21.71
CA GLY A 63 22.37 18.78 -21.38
C GLY A 63 21.21 17.81 -21.41
N LEU A 64 21.12 16.94 -20.40
CA LEU A 64 20.08 15.91 -20.31
C LEU A 64 18.66 16.47 -20.05
N ALA A 65 18.51 17.77 -19.80
CA ALA A 65 17.20 18.41 -19.70
C ALA A 65 16.52 18.61 -21.08
N SER A 66 17.27 18.75 -22.17
CA SER A 66 16.72 19.07 -23.51
C SER A 66 16.97 18.01 -24.58
N ASP A 67 17.53 16.86 -24.21
CA ASP A 67 17.61 15.69 -25.10
C ASP A 67 16.33 14.82 -25.06
N LYS A 68 16.13 14.05 -26.13
CA LYS A 68 14.86 13.34 -26.43
C LYS A 68 14.67 12.00 -25.71
N THR A 69 15.60 11.62 -24.85
CA THR A 69 15.53 10.42 -24.00
C THR A 69 14.45 10.59 -22.93
N ASN A 70 13.88 9.49 -22.44
CA ASN A 70 12.93 9.59 -21.34
C ASN A 70 13.69 9.78 -20.02
N TRP A 71 13.14 10.55 -19.08
CA TRP A 71 13.78 10.79 -17.79
C TRP A 71 13.78 9.55 -16.86
N ASP A 72 13.07 8.50 -17.25
CA ASP A 72 13.09 7.19 -16.57
C ASP A 72 14.35 6.40 -16.93
N ASP A 73 15.03 6.74 -18.03
CA ASP A 73 16.37 6.24 -18.37
C ASP A 73 17.46 6.85 -17.45
N TYR A 74 17.10 7.88 -16.66
CA TYR A 74 17.99 8.59 -15.74
C TYR A 74 17.50 8.58 -14.28
N PRO A 75 17.30 7.40 -13.66
CA PRO A 75 16.72 7.29 -12.31
C PRO A 75 17.59 7.91 -11.20
N ASN A 76 18.88 8.11 -11.46
CA ASN A 76 19.85 8.63 -10.50
C ASN A 76 19.97 10.17 -10.51
N ILE A 77 19.44 10.87 -11.52
CA ILE A 77 19.53 12.34 -11.60
C ILE A 77 18.36 12.94 -10.82
N ASN A 78 18.67 13.70 -9.78
CA ASN A 78 17.68 14.18 -8.81
C ASN A 78 18.24 15.35 -7.96
N PRO A 79 17.65 16.55 -7.98
CA PRO A 79 16.47 16.94 -8.75
C PRO A 79 16.75 16.94 -10.25
N PHE A 80 15.70 16.79 -11.06
CA PHE A 80 15.83 16.73 -12.51
C PHE A 80 14.62 17.36 -13.21
N ILE A 81 14.86 17.92 -14.40
CA ILE A 81 13.83 18.45 -15.28
C ILE A 81 13.97 17.87 -16.68
N LYS A 82 12.86 17.87 -17.43
CA LYS A 82 12.89 17.81 -18.90
C LYS A 82 12.21 19.04 -19.47
N CYS A 83 12.68 19.48 -20.63
CA CYS A 83 12.17 20.63 -21.35
C CYS A 83 11.83 20.29 -22.80
N ASP A 84 10.77 20.89 -23.31
CA ASP A 84 10.52 20.96 -24.76
C ASP A 84 11.05 22.29 -25.30
N CYS A 85 12.05 22.20 -26.18
CA CYS A 85 12.68 23.33 -26.86
C CYS A 85 12.17 23.54 -28.30
N SER A 86 11.00 23.01 -28.66
CA SER A 86 10.38 23.19 -29.98
C SER A 86 9.76 24.57 -30.21
N TYR A 87 9.58 25.36 -29.14
CA TYR A 87 8.83 26.62 -29.16
C TYR A 87 9.61 27.77 -29.83
N ASN A 88 8.85 28.70 -30.41
CA ASN A 88 9.35 29.92 -31.06
C ASN A 88 10.50 29.67 -32.05
N ASN A 89 10.29 28.78 -33.05
CA ASN A 89 11.30 28.37 -34.02
C ASN A 89 12.56 27.77 -33.35
N ASN A 90 12.37 26.88 -32.39
CA ASN A 90 13.42 26.27 -31.57
C ASN A 90 14.33 27.29 -30.86
N SER A 91 13.75 28.36 -30.28
CA SER A 91 14.50 29.38 -29.53
C SER A 91 14.10 29.48 -28.05
N VAL A 92 12.95 28.94 -27.67
CA VAL A 92 12.47 28.90 -26.28
C VAL A 92 12.26 27.45 -25.86
N CYS A 93 12.70 27.13 -24.64
CA CYS A 93 12.43 25.89 -23.94
C CYS A 93 11.45 26.12 -22.80
N HIS A 94 10.43 25.28 -22.71
CA HIS A 94 9.52 25.21 -21.57
C HIS A 94 9.77 23.94 -20.76
N ILE A 95 9.74 24.06 -19.43
CA ILE A 95 9.89 22.95 -18.49
C ILE A 95 8.60 22.14 -18.48
N ILE A 96 8.67 20.92 -19.03
CA ILE A 96 7.55 20.00 -19.15
C ILE A 96 7.56 18.92 -18.05
N LYS A 97 8.71 18.64 -17.42
CA LYS A 97 8.78 17.66 -16.32
C LYS A 97 9.65 18.17 -15.17
N LEU A 98 9.27 17.87 -13.92
CA LEU A 98 10.02 18.18 -12.71
C LEU A 98 9.98 17.03 -11.69
N ARG A 99 11.15 16.49 -11.35
CA ARG A 99 11.36 15.42 -10.36
C ARG A 99 12.19 15.96 -9.20
N VAL A 100 11.61 15.91 -8.01
CA VAL A 100 12.27 16.20 -6.72
C VAL A 100 11.82 15.09 -5.77
N TYR A 101 12.38 13.90 -5.95
CA TYR A 101 11.88 12.66 -5.36
C TYR A 101 12.77 12.19 -4.21
N LYS A 102 12.24 11.80 -3.05
CA LYS A 102 13.06 11.20 -1.96
C LYS A 102 14.23 12.11 -1.49
N LEU A 103 14.03 13.44 -1.53
CA LEU A 103 15.07 14.44 -1.21
C LEU A 103 14.89 15.12 0.14
N ASN A 104 13.89 14.70 0.93
CA ASN A 104 13.51 15.29 2.22
C ASN A 104 13.29 16.82 2.13
N VAL A 105 12.70 17.31 1.04
CA VAL A 105 12.33 18.73 0.96
C VAL A 105 11.15 19.02 1.90
N VAL A 106 11.20 20.17 2.57
CA VAL A 106 10.25 20.55 3.63
C VAL A 106 9.45 21.80 3.23
N GLY A 107 8.33 22.01 3.92
CA GLY A 107 7.50 23.22 3.80
C GLY A 107 6.42 23.10 2.73
N GLN A 108 5.75 24.21 2.42
CA GLN A 108 4.60 24.20 1.49
C GLN A 108 5.02 24.07 0.03
N LEU A 109 4.09 23.58 -0.80
CA LEU A 109 4.21 23.63 -2.26
C LEU A 109 4.42 25.09 -2.73
N PRO A 110 5.57 25.42 -3.35
CA PRO A 110 5.88 26.79 -3.77
C PRO A 110 4.85 27.38 -4.74
N SER A 111 4.41 28.62 -4.50
CA SER A 111 3.49 29.31 -5.41
C SER A 111 4.10 29.57 -6.79
N GLU A 112 5.42 29.64 -6.86
CA GLU A 112 6.20 29.76 -8.10
C GLU A 112 5.98 28.59 -9.08
N LEU A 113 5.52 27.42 -8.59
CA LEU A 113 5.16 26.29 -9.46
C LEU A 113 4.11 26.68 -10.50
N GLN A 114 3.23 27.65 -10.21
CA GLN A 114 2.16 28.08 -11.12
C GLN A 114 2.66 28.59 -12.49
N ASN A 115 3.96 28.91 -12.60
CA ASN A 115 4.56 29.45 -13.82
C ASN A 115 4.86 28.35 -14.86
N PHE A 116 4.94 27.07 -14.47
CA PHE A 116 5.22 25.96 -15.38
C PHE A 116 3.94 25.49 -16.10
N THR A 117 3.32 26.35 -16.90
CA THR A 117 2.00 26.07 -17.51
C THR A 117 2.01 24.89 -18.49
N TYR A 118 3.18 24.47 -18.96
CA TYR A 118 3.38 23.35 -19.86
C TYR A 118 3.69 22.02 -19.15
N MET A 119 3.62 21.96 -17.82
CA MET A 119 3.97 20.75 -17.05
C MET A 119 3.10 19.54 -17.45
N GLU A 120 3.78 18.46 -17.86
CA GLU A 120 3.27 17.14 -18.20
C GLU A 120 3.48 16.13 -17.05
N ASP A 121 4.58 16.25 -16.30
CA ASP A 121 4.96 15.27 -15.27
C ASP A 121 5.60 15.95 -14.04
N LEU A 122 4.87 15.95 -12.92
CA LEU A 122 5.32 16.52 -11.66
C LEU A 122 5.41 15.42 -10.58
N ASN A 123 6.66 15.08 -10.23
CA ASN A 123 6.96 14.07 -9.20
C ASN A 123 7.69 14.72 -8.01
N LEU A 124 6.94 14.94 -6.93
CA LEU A 124 7.41 15.47 -5.65
C LEU A 124 7.26 14.44 -4.51
N ALA A 125 7.17 13.16 -4.87
CA ALA A 125 6.87 12.10 -3.92
C ALA A 125 8.04 11.77 -2.97
N TYR A 126 7.70 11.22 -1.80
CA TYR A 126 8.65 10.89 -0.73
C TYR A 126 9.44 12.11 -0.24
N ASN A 127 8.73 13.14 0.22
CA ASN A 127 9.34 14.30 0.87
C ASN A 127 8.58 14.63 2.16
N TYR A 128 8.75 15.85 2.67
CA TYR A 128 8.05 16.35 3.85
C TYR A 128 7.33 17.67 3.53
N LEU A 129 6.70 17.73 2.34
CA LEU A 129 5.91 18.87 1.90
C LEU A 129 4.59 18.92 2.65
N SER A 130 4.25 20.07 3.23
CA SER A 130 3.12 20.23 4.15
C SER A 130 2.11 21.28 3.70
N GLY A 131 0.93 21.29 4.35
CA GLY A 131 -0.15 22.21 4.01
C GLY A 131 -0.92 21.79 2.76
N VAL A 132 -1.73 22.71 2.22
CA VAL A 132 -2.70 22.38 1.15
C VAL A 132 -2.05 22.19 -0.21
N VAL A 133 -2.66 21.32 -1.03
CA VAL A 133 -2.43 21.33 -2.49
C VAL A 133 -3.10 22.58 -3.06
N PRO A 134 -2.37 23.54 -3.65
CA PRO A 134 -2.96 24.79 -4.10
C PRO A 134 -3.84 24.62 -5.35
N SER A 135 -4.94 25.38 -5.45
CA SER A 135 -5.86 25.34 -6.60
C SER A 135 -5.22 25.70 -7.95
N PHE A 136 -4.05 26.36 -7.96
CA PHE A 136 -3.30 26.60 -9.20
C PHE A 136 -2.83 25.31 -9.88
N ILE A 137 -2.85 24.15 -9.19
CA ILE A 137 -2.56 22.84 -9.79
C ILE A 137 -3.37 22.61 -11.07
N GLY A 138 -4.63 23.06 -11.11
CA GLY A 138 -5.51 22.95 -12.27
C GLY A 138 -5.17 23.86 -13.46
N LYS A 139 -4.07 24.65 -13.39
CA LYS A 139 -3.51 25.39 -14.54
C LYS A 139 -2.66 24.51 -15.45
N PHE A 140 -2.15 23.38 -14.96
CA PHE A 140 -1.26 22.48 -15.70
C PHE A 140 -2.04 21.59 -16.69
N THR A 141 -2.70 22.19 -17.67
CA THR A 141 -3.64 21.46 -18.55
C THR A 141 -2.98 20.39 -19.41
N SER A 142 -1.65 20.42 -19.58
CA SER A 142 -0.85 19.36 -20.22
C SER A 142 -0.53 18.17 -19.30
N MET A 143 -0.86 18.21 -18.00
CA MET A 143 -0.43 17.20 -17.02
C MET A 143 -0.94 15.80 -17.38
N GLU A 144 -0.01 14.85 -17.49
CA GLU A 144 -0.24 13.42 -17.66
C GLU A 144 0.06 12.64 -16.35
N TYR A 145 1.05 13.07 -15.57
CA TYR A 145 1.48 12.37 -14.34
C TYR A 145 1.65 13.36 -13.18
N LEU A 146 0.83 13.22 -12.12
CA LEU A 146 0.95 14.01 -10.90
C LEU A 146 1.18 13.10 -9.70
N ASN A 147 2.37 13.14 -9.12
CA ASN A 147 2.74 12.34 -7.96
C ASN A 147 3.21 13.20 -6.79
N LEU A 148 2.38 13.27 -5.75
CA LEU A 148 2.58 13.96 -4.49
C LEU A 148 2.60 12.98 -3.29
N ALA A 149 2.65 11.67 -3.55
CA ALA A 149 2.53 10.64 -2.52
C ALA A 149 3.68 10.68 -1.50
N PHE A 150 3.44 10.19 -0.27
CA PHE A 150 4.41 10.23 0.85
C PHE A 150 4.89 11.66 1.16
N ASN A 151 3.94 12.50 1.58
CA ASN A 151 4.16 13.85 2.10
C ASN A 151 3.13 14.14 3.23
N PRO A 152 3.34 15.07 4.16
CA PRO A 152 2.31 15.53 5.09
C PRO A 152 1.41 16.64 4.50
N LEU A 153 0.98 16.53 3.23
CA LEU A 153 0.01 17.47 2.65
C LEU A 153 -1.35 17.29 3.33
N SER A 154 -2.12 18.38 3.46
CA SER A 154 -3.32 18.40 4.29
C SER A 154 -4.43 19.30 3.79
N GLY A 155 -5.59 19.25 4.45
CA GLY A 155 -6.82 19.92 4.00
C GLY A 155 -7.51 19.14 2.87
N GLN A 156 -8.43 19.79 2.17
CA GLN A 156 -9.18 19.17 1.08
C GLN A 156 -8.34 19.06 -0.20
N LEU A 157 -8.57 18.00 -0.98
CA LEU A 157 -8.03 17.88 -2.33
C LEU A 157 -8.77 18.89 -3.25
N PRO A 158 -8.07 19.82 -3.92
CA PRO A 158 -8.73 20.89 -4.67
C PRO A 158 -9.46 20.34 -5.90
N LYS A 159 -10.71 20.75 -6.07
CA LYS A 159 -11.55 20.39 -7.23
C LYS A 159 -10.94 20.77 -8.58
N GLU A 160 -10.05 21.77 -8.61
CA GLU A 160 -9.33 22.20 -9.80
C GLU A 160 -8.44 21.11 -10.40
N ILE A 161 -8.13 20.02 -9.66
CA ILE A 161 -7.52 18.81 -10.23
C ILE A 161 -8.39 18.21 -11.35
N GLY A 162 -9.71 18.36 -11.30
CA GLY A 162 -10.62 17.95 -12.38
C GLY A 162 -10.42 18.70 -13.71
N ASN A 163 -9.63 19.77 -13.75
CA ASN A 163 -9.23 20.45 -14.99
C ASN A 163 -8.12 19.71 -15.74
N LEU A 164 -7.42 18.77 -15.10
CA LEU A 164 -6.28 18.03 -15.65
C LEU A 164 -6.73 16.92 -16.60
N THR A 165 -7.56 17.24 -17.60
CA THR A 165 -8.23 16.25 -18.48
C THR A 165 -7.29 15.36 -19.32
N ASN A 166 -5.98 15.65 -19.34
CA ASN A 166 -4.95 14.81 -19.93
C ASN A 166 -4.38 13.74 -18.97
N LEU A 167 -4.68 13.81 -17.67
CA LEU A 167 -4.05 13.01 -16.62
C LEU A 167 -4.26 11.51 -16.83
N LEU A 168 -3.15 10.77 -16.77
CA LEU A 168 -3.05 9.31 -16.87
C LEU A 168 -2.81 8.68 -15.49
N MET A 169 -2.06 9.36 -14.61
CA MET A 169 -1.83 8.92 -13.23
C MET A 169 -1.94 10.07 -12.22
N LEU A 170 -2.70 9.82 -11.15
CA LEU A 170 -2.76 10.67 -9.95
C LEU A 170 -2.33 9.85 -8.73
N GLY A 171 -1.24 10.28 -8.09
CA GLY A 171 -0.73 9.70 -6.85
C GLY A 171 -0.70 10.71 -5.72
N VAL A 172 -1.58 10.52 -4.73
CA VAL A 172 -1.66 11.35 -3.51
C VAL A 172 -1.72 10.51 -2.23
N SER A 173 -1.38 9.21 -2.33
CA SER A 173 -1.29 8.26 -1.21
C SER A 173 -0.34 8.72 -0.10
N PHE A 174 -0.51 8.21 1.12
CA PHE A 174 0.36 8.53 2.27
C PHE A 174 0.48 10.04 2.48
N ASN A 175 -0.67 10.66 2.73
CA ASN A 175 -0.84 12.08 3.01
C ASN A 175 -1.88 12.29 4.13
N ASN A 176 -2.09 13.53 4.54
CA ASN A 176 -2.96 13.91 5.66
C ASN A 176 -4.10 14.85 5.22
N PHE A 177 -4.71 14.53 4.08
CA PHE A 177 -5.90 15.20 3.56
C PHE A 177 -7.09 15.02 4.51
N THR A 178 -8.14 15.82 4.30
CA THR A 178 -9.38 15.75 5.05
C THR A 178 -10.60 15.95 4.14
N GLY A 179 -11.72 15.34 4.52
CA GLY A 179 -13.00 15.48 3.82
C GLY A 179 -13.11 14.62 2.56
N GLU A 180 -14.11 14.95 1.74
CA GLU A 180 -14.54 14.13 0.61
C GLU A 180 -13.65 14.29 -0.63
N LEU A 181 -13.68 13.28 -1.51
CA LEU A 181 -13.11 13.37 -2.85
C LEU A 181 -13.98 14.31 -3.71
N PRO A 182 -13.40 15.31 -4.42
CA PRO A 182 -14.20 16.19 -5.27
C PRO A 182 -14.80 15.43 -6.46
N GLU A 183 -16.08 15.69 -6.76
CA GLU A 183 -16.80 15.05 -7.86
C GLU A 183 -16.15 15.30 -9.23
N GLU A 184 -15.44 16.41 -9.37
CA GLU A 184 -14.71 16.82 -10.57
C GLU A 184 -13.58 15.86 -10.95
N LEU A 185 -13.11 14.98 -10.06
CA LEU A 185 -12.22 13.86 -10.44
C LEU A 185 -12.84 12.97 -11.53
N GLY A 186 -14.17 12.87 -11.58
CA GLY A 186 -14.89 12.16 -12.65
C GLY A 186 -14.76 12.80 -14.05
N ASN A 187 -14.14 13.98 -14.18
CA ASN A 187 -13.82 14.60 -15.48
C ASN A 187 -12.53 14.03 -16.09
N LEU A 188 -11.71 13.31 -15.32
CA LEU A 188 -10.42 12.77 -15.72
C LEU A 188 -10.56 11.49 -16.57
N VAL A 189 -11.33 11.55 -17.66
CA VAL A 189 -11.71 10.38 -18.48
C VAL A 189 -10.54 9.64 -19.14
N LYS A 190 -9.33 10.21 -19.13
CA LYS A 190 -8.09 9.56 -19.56
C LYS A 190 -7.39 8.75 -18.47
N LEU A 191 -7.74 8.95 -17.20
CA LEU A 191 -7.04 8.41 -16.03
C LEU A 191 -7.00 6.89 -16.06
N GLU A 192 -5.81 6.33 -15.94
CA GLU A 192 -5.56 4.89 -15.89
C GLU A 192 -5.21 4.41 -14.48
N GLN A 193 -4.62 5.27 -13.65
CA GLN A 193 -4.15 4.92 -12.31
C GLN A 193 -4.52 6.01 -11.29
N LEU A 194 -5.20 5.61 -10.21
CA LEU A 194 -5.53 6.48 -9.09
C LEU A 194 -5.07 5.85 -7.77
N TYR A 195 -4.13 6.52 -7.11
CA TYR A 195 -3.58 6.13 -5.81
C TYR A 195 -3.93 7.22 -4.78
N ILE A 196 -4.86 6.87 -3.88
CA ILE A 196 -5.43 7.73 -2.83
C ILE A 196 -5.45 7.01 -1.46
N ASP A 197 -4.65 5.95 -1.32
CA ASP A 197 -4.55 5.10 -0.13
C ASP A 197 -3.73 5.74 0.99
N SER A 198 -4.09 5.51 2.26
CA SER A 198 -3.43 6.10 3.43
C SER A 198 -3.42 7.64 3.42
N SER A 199 -4.52 8.27 2.96
CA SER A 199 -4.56 9.71 2.67
C SER A 199 -5.45 10.55 3.60
N GLY A 200 -6.35 9.94 4.39
CA GLY A 200 -7.27 10.66 5.30
C GLY A 200 -8.56 11.18 4.62
N PHE A 201 -8.91 10.65 3.44
CA PHE A 201 -10.18 10.97 2.79
C PHE A 201 -11.36 10.33 3.54
N SER A 202 -12.52 11.00 3.49
CA SER A 202 -13.73 10.52 4.16
C SER A 202 -14.99 10.70 3.29
N GLY A 203 -16.15 10.28 3.81
CA GLY A 203 -17.42 10.39 3.10
C GLY A 203 -17.60 9.32 1.99
N PRO A 204 -18.65 9.44 1.15
CA PRO A 204 -18.94 8.47 0.10
C PRO A 204 -18.03 8.61 -1.12
N PHE A 205 -17.83 7.51 -1.85
CA PHE A 205 -17.21 7.56 -3.17
C PHE A 205 -18.07 8.35 -4.17
N PRO A 206 -17.50 9.32 -4.92
CA PRO A 206 -18.28 10.08 -5.90
C PRO A 206 -18.87 9.21 -7.00
N LEU A 207 -20.17 9.33 -7.25
CA LEU A 207 -20.87 8.58 -8.30
C LEU A 207 -20.31 8.87 -9.69
N THR A 208 -19.64 10.02 -9.87
CA THR A 208 -18.99 10.44 -11.11
C THR A 208 -17.80 9.57 -11.52
N PHE A 209 -17.22 8.76 -10.61
CA PHE A 209 -16.10 7.86 -10.90
C PHE A 209 -16.45 6.81 -11.97
N SER A 210 -17.73 6.48 -12.17
CA SER A 210 -18.15 5.60 -13.28
C SER A 210 -17.86 6.17 -14.67
N LYS A 211 -17.50 7.46 -14.79
CA LYS A 211 -17.00 8.06 -16.04
C LYS A 211 -15.56 7.64 -16.38
N LEU A 212 -14.78 7.15 -15.41
CA LEU A 212 -13.37 6.80 -15.55
C LEU A 212 -13.18 5.43 -16.23
N GLN A 213 -13.68 5.32 -17.46
CA GLN A 213 -13.75 4.07 -18.24
C GLN A 213 -12.38 3.48 -18.64
N ARG A 214 -11.29 4.25 -18.48
CA ARG A 214 -9.91 3.80 -18.70
C ARG A 214 -9.17 3.39 -17.42
N LEU A 215 -9.79 3.56 -16.25
CA LEU A 215 -9.14 3.27 -14.98
C LEU A 215 -8.85 1.78 -14.86
N LYS A 216 -7.57 1.45 -14.65
CA LYS A 216 -7.05 0.09 -14.44
C LYS A 216 -6.73 -0.15 -12.98
N ILE A 217 -6.19 0.85 -12.29
CA ILE A 217 -5.77 0.76 -10.90
C ILE A 217 -6.52 1.80 -10.07
N LEU A 218 -7.21 1.34 -9.03
CA LEU A 218 -7.86 2.16 -8.02
C LEU A 218 -7.49 1.65 -6.62
N ARG A 219 -6.54 2.34 -5.98
CA ARG A 219 -6.10 2.06 -4.60
C ARG A 219 -6.59 3.16 -3.66
N ALA A 220 -7.43 2.77 -2.73
CA ALA A 220 -8.09 3.64 -1.76
C ALA A 220 -8.21 3.01 -0.37
N GLN A 221 -7.43 1.95 -0.11
CA GLN A 221 -7.33 1.33 1.21
C GLN A 221 -6.83 2.33 2.27
N ASP A 222 -7.08 2.07 3.54
CA ASP A 222 -6.64 2.92 4.66
C ASP A 222 -7.11 4.39 4.52
N ASN A 223 -8.42 4.58 4.63
CA ASN A 223 -9.08 5.89 4.66
C ASN A 223 -10.36 5.78 5.50
N ASP A 224 -11.06 6.90 5.66
CA ASP A 224 -12.33 7.00 6.39
C ASP A 224 -13.53 7.02 5.43
N PHE A 225 -13.45 6.35 4.27
CA PHE A 225 -14.57 6.29 3.32
C PHE A 225 -15.77 5.56 3.93
N THR A 226 -16.95 6.12 3.72
CA THR A 226 -18.25 5.67 4.24
C THR A 226 -19.26 5.47 3.11
N GLY A 227 -20.52 5.15 3.46
CA GLY A 227 -21.56 4.85 2.48
C GLY A 227 -21.25 3.58 1.68
N LYS A 228 -22.00 3.32 0.62
CA LYS A 228 -21.84 2.09 -0.18
C LYS A 228 -20.78 2.25 -1.25
N ILE A 229 -20.11 1.14 -1.60
CA ILE A 229 -19.42 1.03 -2.88
C ILE A 229 -20.47 1.24 -3.98
N PRO A 230 -20.30 2.20 -4.92
CA PRO A 230 -21.34 2.49 -5.91
C PRO A 230 -21.61 1.35 -6.88
N ASP A 231 -22.88 0.99 -7.09
CA ASP A 231 -23.29 -0.07 -8.03
C ASP A 231 -22.80 0.18 -9.47
N ASN A 232 -22.63 1.44 -9.86
CA ASN A 232 -22.15 1.84 -11.18
C ASN A 232 -20.65 1.57 -11.40
N PHE A 233 -19.86 1.24 -10.37
CA PHE A 233 -18.45 0.82 -10.53
C PHE A 233 -18.34 -0.47 -11.34
N GLY A 234 -19.36 -1.34 -11.33
CA GLY A 234 -19.46 -2.49 -12.24
C GLY A 234 -19.55 -2.14 -13.74
N SER A 235 -19.54 -0.85 -14.11
CA SER A 235 -19.38 -0.41 -15.50
C SER A 235 -17.92 -0.15 -15.90
N MET A 236 -17.00 -0.03 -14.94
CA MET A 236 -15.59 0.34 -15.15
C MET A 236 -14.75 -0.86 -15.60
N SER A 237 -15.15 -1.47 -16.73
CA SER A 237 -14.63 -2.74 -17.28
C SER A 237 -13.14 -2.79 -17.64
N SER A 238 -12.40 -1.69 -17.43
CA SER A 238 -10.94 -1.63 -17.55
C SER A 238 -10.20 -1.94 -16.25
N LEU A 239 -10.89 -2.03 -15.10
CA LEU A 239 -10.27 -2.26 -13.79
C LEU A 239 -9.57 -3.62 -13.69
N GLU A 240 -8.34 -3.58 -13.19
CA GLU A 240 -7.40 -4.69 -13.02
C GLU A 240 -6.94 -4.84 -11.54
N ASP A 241 -6.79 -3.72 -10.80
CA ASP A 241 -6.50 -3.68 -9.35
C ASP A 241 -7.48 -2.73 -8.65
N MET A 242 -8.24 -3.28 -7.69
CA MET A 242 -9.25 -2.57 -6.89
C MET A 242 -9.03 -2.89 -5.41
N ALA A 243 -8.73 -1.87 -4.60
CA ALA A 243 -8.32 -2.06 -3.22
C ALA A 243 -8.91 -1.04 -2.24
N PHE A 244 -9.84 -1.51 -1.40
CA PHE A 244 -10.74 -0.73 -0.54
C PHE A 244 -10.75 -1.17 0.93
N GLN A 245 -9.96 -2.17 1.34
CA GLN A 245 -9.89 -2.63 2.74
C GLN A 245 -9.39 -1.53 3.70
N GLY A 246 -9.67 -1.63 5.01
CA GLY A 246 -9.31 -0.57 5.96
C GLY A 246 -10.10 0.73 5.74
N ASN A 247 -11.40 0.61 5.47
CA ASN A 247 -12.35 1.72 5.35
C ASN A 247 -13.57 1.46 6.25
N SER A 248 -14.67 2.20 6.05
CA SER A 248 -15.94 2.03 6.76
C SER A 248 -17.13 1.89 5.80
N PHE A 249 -16.95 1.16 4.68
CA PHE A 249 -17.98 0.97 3.67
C PHE A 249 -19.20 0.19 4.17
N GLU A 250 -20.37 0.65 3.79
CA GLU A 250 -21.66 0.00 3.97
C GLU A 250 -21.91 -1.08 2.91
N GLY A 251 -22.65 -2.12 3.28
CA GLY A 251 -22.98 -3.24 2.41
C GLY A 251 -24.40 -3.20 1.83
N PRO A 252 -24.78 -4.23 1.05
CA PRO A 252 -23.93 -5.33 0.59
C PRO A 252 -22.88 -4.88 -0.43
N ILE A 253 -21.86 -5.73 -0.67
CA ILE A 253 -20.94 -5.56 -1.80
C ILE A 253 -21.76 -5.63 -3.11
N PRO A 254 -21.62 -4.66 -4.04
CA PRO A 254 -22.39 -4.64 -5.28
C PRO A 254 -22.22 -5.89 -6.15
N ALA A 255 -23.32 -6.57 -6.44
CA ALA A 255 -23.33 -7.71 -7.37
C ALA A 255 -22.88 -7.32 -8.79
N SER A 256 -22.94 -6.02 -9.13
CA SER A 256 -22.45 -5.47 -10.39
C SER A 256 -20.93 -5.61 -10.59
N LEU A 257 -20.14 -5.76 -9.52
CA LEU A 257 -18.69 -6.01 -9.61
C LEU A 257 -18.36 -7.34 -10.33
N SER A 258 -19.32 -8.26 -10.45
CA SER A 258 -19.22 -9.48 -11.27
C SER A 258 -18.92 -9.22 -12.75
N LYS A 259 -19.11 -7.99 -13.23
CA LYS A 259 -18.79 -7.55 -14.61
C LYS A 259 -17.32 -7.16 -14.81
N LEU A 260 -16.55 -7.00 -13.74
CA LEU A 260 -15.16 -6.53 -13.80
C LEU A 260 -14.18 -7.68 -14.06
N THR A 261 -14.40 -8.42 -15.15
CA THR A 261 -13.71 -9.70 -15.45
C THR A 261 -12.21 -9.57 -15.74
N LYS A 262 -11.68 -8.35 -15.84
CA LYS A 262 -10.23 -8.06 -15.92
C LYS A 262 -9.54 -7.97 -14.55
N LEU A 263 -10.27 -7.94 -13.44
CA LEU A 263 -9.67 -7.86 -12.11
C LEU A 263 -8.70 -9.02 -11.89
N THR A 264 -7.46 -8.68 -11.61
CA THR A 264 -6.39 -9.58 -11.15
C THR A 264 -6.18 -9.46 -9.64
N ASN A 265 -6.48 -8.28 -9.08
CA ASN A 265 -6.39 -7.97 -7.66
C ASN A 265 -7.72 -7.37 -7.19
N LEU A 266 -8.42 -8.06 -6.29
CA LEU A 266 -9.62 -7.57 -5.63
C LEU A 266 -9.42 -7.64 -4.12
N ARG A 267 -9.40 -6.47 -3.47
CA ARG A 267 -9.26 -6.34 -2.02
C ARG A 267 -10.37 -5.45 -1.47
N ILE A 268 -11.33 -6.05 -0.79
CA ILE A 268 -12.39 -5.36 -0.05
C ILE A 268 -12.33 -5.87 1.39
N GLY A 269 -12.58 -4.99 2.35
CA GLY A 269 -12.63 -5.38 3.75
C GLY A 269 -13.49 -4.45 4.58
N ASP A 270 -13.74 -4.87 5.81
CA ASP A 270 -14.27 -4.04 6.91
C ASP A 270 -15.66 -3.43 6.62
N ILE A 271 -16.53 -4.24 6.01
CA ILE A 271 -17.90 -3.85 5.66
C ILE A 271 -18.76 -3.72 6.94
N VAL A 272 -19.31 -2.53 7.17
CA VAL A 272 -19.91 -2.15 8.48
C VAL A 272 -21.39 -2.54 8.64
N ASN A 273 -22.11 -2.84 7.56
CA ASN A 273 -23.50 -3.29 7.60
C ASN A 273 -23.87 -4.10 6.33
N GLY A 274 -25.08 -4.65 6.28
CA GLY A 274 -25.51 -5.53 5.19
C GLY A 274 -24.83 -6.91 5.21
N SER A 275 -25.43 -7.91 4.57
CA SER A 275 -24.76 -9.19 4.30
C SER A 275 -24.61 -9.39 2.80
N SER A 276 -23.44 -9.85 2.40
CA SER A 276 -23.07 -10.07 1.01
C SER A 276 -23.10 -11.57 0.68
N SER A 277 -23.27 -11.92 -0.59
CA SER A 277 -23.06 -13.28 -1.08
C SER A 277 -21.76 -13.36 -1.88
N LEU A 278 -21.03 -14.47 -1.78
CA LEU A 278 -19.83 -14.70 -2.60
C LEU A 278 -20.17 -14.90 -4.10
N ALA A 279 -21.44 -15.08 -4.49
CA ALA A 279 -21.81 -15.39 -5.87
C ALA A 279 -21.29 -14.40 -6.94
N PHE A 280 -21.04 -13.13 -6.59
CA PHE A 280 -20.56 -12.13 -7.55
C PHE A 280 -19.16 -12.43 -8.12
N ILE A 281 -18.31 -13.18 -7.42
CA ILE A 281 -16.96 -13.51 -7.93
C ILE A 281 -16.97 -14.58 -9.04
N SER A 282 -18.10 -15.27 -9.29
CA SER A 282 -18.16 -16.49 -10.11
C SER A 282 -17.64 -16.36 -11.56
N ASN A 283 -17.55 -15.13 -12.09
CA ASN A 283 -17.05 -14.82 -13.43
C ASN A 283 -15.69 -14.08 -13.41
N LEU A 284 -15.12 -13.82 -12.24
CA LEU A 284 -13.86 -13.08 -12.06
C LEU A 284 -12.65 -14.03 -12.12
N THR A 285 -12.59 -14.85 -13.16
CA THR A 285 -11.60 -15.94 -13.30
C THR A 285 -10.16 -15.45 -13.52
N SER A 286 -9.98 -14.17 -13.83
CA SER A 286 -8.68 -13.50 -13.97
C SER A 286 -8.00 -13.20 -12.63
N LEU A 287 -8.72 -13.34 -11.50
CA LEU A 287 -8.19 -13.02 -10.17
C LEU A 287 -6.99 -13.89 -9.82
N SER A 288 -5.88 -13.23 -9.46
CA SER A 288 -4.72 -13.85 -8.84
C SER A 288 -4.72 -13.63 -7.32
N ASN A 289 -5.19 -12.46 -6.87
CA ASN A 289 -5.26 -12.11 -5.45
C ASN A 289 -6.67 -11.67 -5.08
N MET A 290 -7.29 -12.37 -4.13
CA MET A 290 -8.62 -12.10 -3.62
C MET A 290 -8.58 -11.98 -2.09
N ILE A 291 -8.89 -10.78 -1.59
CA ILE A 291 -9.05 -10.51 -0.16
C ILE A 291 -10.45 -9.95 0.04
N LEU A 292 -11.30 -10.71 0.73
CA LEU A 292 -12.66 -10.35 1.11
C LEU A 292 -12.86 -10.56 2.62
N ARG A 293 -11.85 -10.17 3.40
CA ARG A 293 -11.79 -10.33 4.86
C ARG A 293 -12.76 -9.37 5.55
N ASN A 294 -13.46 -9.80 6.60
CA ASN A 294 -14.34 -8.90 7.38
C ASN A 294 -15.44 -8.23 6.52
N CYS A 295 -16.02 -8.98 5.57
CA CYS A 295 -16.98 -8.46 4.59
C CYS A 295 -18.45 -8.85 4.86
N ARG A 296 -18.73 -9.51 5.98
CA ARG A 296 -20.06 -10.04 6.36
C ARG A 296 -20.68 -10.94 5.28
N ILE A 297 -19.82 -11.64 4.53
CA ILE A 297 -20.24 -12.56 3.48
C ILE A 297 -20.79 -13.82 4.14
N SER A 298 -21.97 -14.26 3.71
CA SER A 298 -22.63 -15.45 4.23
C SER A 298 -22.91 -16.48 3.13
N GLY A 299 -23.24 -17.70 3.55
CA GLY A 299 -23.56 -18.82 2.67
C GLY A 299 -22.49 -19.92 2.68
N ASN A 300 -22.62 -20.85 1.74
CA ASN A 300 -21.74 -22.02 1.63
C ASN A 300 -20.74 -21.83 0.48
N LEU A 301 -19.45 -22.06 0.76
CA LEU A 301 -18.37 -21.93 -0.24
C LEU A 301 -18.56 -22.84 -1.45
N GLY A 302 -19.20 -24.01 -1.28
CA GLY A 302 -19.48 -24.96 -2.36
C GLY A 302 -20.49 -24.48 -3.42
N LEU A 303 -21.10 -23.31 -3.23
CA LEU A 303 -21.90 -22.64 -4.26
C LEU A 303 -21.04 -21.95 -5.34
N VAL A 304 -19.74 -21.77 -5.10
CA VAL A 304 -18.79 -21.23 -6.07
C VAL A 304 -17.94 -22.36 -6.64
N ASP A 305 -17.91 -22.46 -7.96
CA ASP A 305 -17.00 -23.37 -8.66
C ASP A 305 -15.59 -22.77 -8.68
N PHE A 306 -14.83 -23.04 -7.62
CA PHE A 306 -13.47 -22.55 -7.48
C PHE A 306 -12.50 -23.08 -8.55
N SER A 307 -12.81 -24.18 -9.26
CA SER A 307 -11.92 -24.74 -10.28
C SER A 307 -11.63 -23.77 -11.44
N LYS A 308 -12.46 -22.75 -11.62
CA LYS A 308 -12.32 -21.71 -12.64
C LYS A 308 -11.24 -20.66 -12.35
N PHE A 309 -10.79 -20.53 -11.10
CA PHE A 309 -9.82 -19.50 -10.69
C PHE A 309 -8.38 -20.00 -10.82
N ALA A 310 -7.99 -20.42 -12.03
CA ALA A 310 -6.72 -21.07 -12.30
C ALA A 310 -5.48 -20.21 -11.95
N ASN A 311 -5.61 -18.88 -11.96
CA ASN A 311 -4.53 -17.94 -11.67
C ASN A 311 -4.42 -17.54 -10.19
N LEU A 312 -5.33 -18.02 -9.33
CA LEU A 312 -5.45 -17.59 -7.94
C LEU A 312 -4.30 -18.12 -7.10
N THR A 313 -3.47 -17.20 -6.59
CA THR A 313 -2.32 -17.49 -5.72
C THR A 313 -2.59 -17.14 -4.26
N TYR A 314 -3.49 -16.18 -4.02
CA TYR A 314 -3.87 -15.69 -2.69
C TYR A 314 -5.38 -15.61 -2.52
N LEU A 315 -5.92 -16.32 -1.52
CA LEU A 315 -7.34 -16.26 -1.14
C LEU A 315 -7.49 -16.03 0.37
N ASP A 316 -8.03 -14.87 0.75
CA ASP A 316 -8.41 -14.56 2.13
C ASP A 316 -9.92 -14.25 2.20
N LEU A 317 -10.64 -15.16 2.84
CA LEU A 317 -12.08 -15.08 3.14
C LEU A 317 -12.31 -15.07 4.66
N SER A 318 -11.30 -14.74 5.45
CA SER A 318 -11.35 -14.79 6.91
C SER A 318 -12.29 -13.74 7.51
N PHE A 319 -12.73 -13.93 8.76
CA PHE A 319 -13.64 -13.01 9.47
C PHE A 319 -14.98 -12.80 8.73
N ASN A 320 -15.62 -13.88 8.27
CA ASN A 320 -16.91 -13.82 7.59
C ASN A 320 -17.94 -14.74 8.27
N ASN A 321 -19.08 -14.96 7.62
CA ASN A 321 -20.17 -15.80 8.09
C ASN A 321 -20.37 -17.02 7.18
N PHE A 322 -19.28 -17.56 6.62
CA PHE A 322 -19.35 -18.77 5.79
C PHE A 322 -19.71 -20.00 6.62
N THR A 323 -20.52 -20.89 6.04
CA THR A 323 -21.01 -22.13 6.66
C THR A 323 -20.84 -23.33 5.74
N GLY A 324 -21.03 -24.53 6.29
CA GLY A 324 -20.87 -25.78 5.55
C GLY A 324 -19.41 -26.21 5.44
N GLN A 325 -19.14 -27.14 4.52
CA GLN A 325 -17.82 -27.77 4.38
C GLN A 325 -16.88 -26.95 3.50
N ILE A 326 -15.57 -27.09 3.74
CA ILE A 326 -14.53 -26.58 2.84
C ILE A 326 -14.59 -27.36 1.51
N PRO A 327 -14.80 -26.72 0.34
CA PRO A 327 -14.84 -27.41 -0.93
C PRO A 327 -13.47 -27.94 -1.34
N GLN A 328 -13.42 -29.21 -1.76
CA GLN A 328 -12.22 -29.84 -2.34
C GLN A 328 -11.66 -29.05 -3.54
N SER A 329 -12.52 -28.34 -4.28
CA SER A 329 -12.14 -27.50 -5.42
C SER A 329 -11.23 -26.33 -5.06
N ILE A 330 -11.30 -25.78 -3.83
CA ILE A 330 -10.36 -24.74 -3.36
C ILE A 330 -8.97 -25.35 -3.16
N LEU A 331 -8.90 -26.50 -2.49
CA LEU A 331 -7.64 -27.14 -2.11
C LEU A 331 -6.93 -27.80 -3.30
N ASN A 332 -7.66 -28.09 -4.38
CA ASN A 332 -7.10 -28.61 -5.64
C ASN A 332 -6.54 -27.53 -6.58
N LEU A 333 -6.56 -26.24 -6.21
CA LEU A 333 -6.07 -25.17 -7.07
C LEU A 333 -4.54 -25.23 -7.22
N GLY A 334 -4.08 -25.52 -8.45
CA GLY A 334 -2.67 -25.75 -8.77
C GLY A 334 -1.73 -24.55 -8.64
N SER A 335 -2.27 -23.34 -8.47
CA SER A 335 -1.49 -22.11 -8.25
C SER A 335 -1.73 -21.46 -6.89
N LEU A 336 -2.66 -21.97 -6.08
CA LEU A 336 -3.00 -21.37 -4.79
C LEU A 336 -1.88 -21.66 -3.79
N GLU A 337 -1.29 -20.60 -3.23
CA GLU A 337 -0.20 -20.70 -2.25
C GLU A 337 -0.66 -20.36 -0.83
N PHE A 338 -1.59 -19.40 -0.70
CA PHE A 338 -2.08 -18.89 0.58
C PHE A 338 -3.60 -18.97 0.64
N LEU A 339 -4.12 -19.68 1.64
CA LEU A 339 -5.56 -19.81 1.91
C LEU A 339 -5.86 -19.46 3.37
N PHE A 340 -6.66 -18.42 3.56
CA PHE A 340 -7.15 -17.98 4.88
C PHE A 340 -8.67 -18.07 4.93
N LEU A 341 -9.19 -19.01 5.72
CA LEU A 341 -10.63 -19.18 5.98
C LEU A 341 -10.96 -18.99 7.48
N GLY A 342 -10.00 -18.51 8.28
CA GLY A 342 -10.16 -18.37 9.73
C GLY A 342 -11.30 -17.43 10.16
N ASN A 343 -11.80 -17.58 11.37
CA ASN A 343 -12.98 -16.85 11.88
C ASN A 343 -14.20 -16.95 10.94
N ASN A 344 -14.75 -18.16 10.83
CA ASN A 344 -15.99 -18.43 10.09
C ASN A 344 -16.81 -19.47 10.88
N SER A 345 -17.87 -20.02 10.27
CA SER A 345 -18.70 -21.09 10.83
C SER A 345 -18.64 -22.36 9.95
N LEU A 346 -17.46 -22.66 9.39
CA LEU A 346 -17.22 -23.84 8.56
C LEU A 346 -17.24 -25.11 9.41
N THR A 347 -17.78 -26.20 8.86
CA THR A 347 -18.07 -27.46 9.56
C THR A 347 -17.54 -28.67 8.79
N GLY A 348 -17.58 -29.85 9.43
CA GLY A 348 -17.14 -31.11 8.83
C GLY A 348 -15.63 -31.33 8.89
N SER A 349 -15.14 -32.26 8.08
CA SER A 349 -13.72 -32.65 8.05
C SER A 349 -12.90 -31.86 7.04
N LEU A 350 -11.60 -31.75 7.32
CA LEU A 350 -10.61 -31.27 6.36
C LEU A 350 -10.56 -32.20 5.14
N PRO A 351 -10.63 -31.69 3.89
CA PRO A 351 -10.53 -32.52 2.69
C PRO A 351 -9.11 -33.06 2.41
N ASP A 352 -8.98 -34.09 1.58
CA ASP A 352 -7.73 -34.81 1.23
C ASP A 352 -7.91 -35.37 -0.20
N PRO A 353 -6.98 -35.17 -1.16
CA PRO A 353 -5.67 -34.50 -1.09
C PRO A 353 -5.73 -32.97 -1.09
N ILE A 354 -4.56 -32.33 -1.10
CA ILE A 354 -4.37 -30.90 -1.37
C ILE A 354 -3.34 -30.69 -2.48
N SER A 355 -3.38 -29.54 -3.15
CA SER A 355 -2.39 -29.11 -4.13
C SER A 355 -1.02 -28.91 -3.47
N SER A 356 0.04 -29.33 -4.17
CA SER A 356 1.44 -29.11 -3.75
C SER A 356 1.91 -27.65 -3.86
N SER A 357 1.08 -26.75 -4.40
CA SER A 357 1.36 -25.31 -4.42
C SER A 357 1.14 -24.62 -3.07
N LEU A 358 0.32 -25.22 -2.19
CA LEU A 358 -0.10 -24.62 -0.93
C LEU A 358 1.06 -24.53 0.07
N LYS A 359 1.32 -23.31 0.55
CA LYS A 359 2.36 -22.98 1.53
C LYS A 359 1.78 -22.58 2.88
N THR A 360 0.58 -22.00 2.89
CA THR A 360 -0.10 -21.51 4.09
C THR A 360 -1.59 -21.86 4.07
N LEU A 361 -2.06 -22.51 5.13
CA LEU A 361 -3.46 -22.84 5.38
C LEU A 361 -3.86 -22.34 6.78
N ASP A 362 -4.80 -21.39 6.85
CA ASP A 362 -5.47 -21.01 8.08
C ASP A 362 -6.94 -21.44 8.06
N PHE A 363 -7.29 -22.32 8.99
CA PHE A 363 -8.66 -22.75 9.24
C PHE A 363 -9.07 -22.49 10.71
N SER A 364 -8.35 -21.61 11.41
CA SER A 364 -8.61 -21.34 12.83
C SER A 364 -9.99 -20.74 13.08
N TYR A 365 -10.53 -20.85 14.29
CA TYR A 365 -11.84 -20.27 14.66
C TYR A 365 -12.97 -20.65 13.70
N ASN A 366 -13.23 -21.95 13.63
CA ASN A 366 -14.30 -22.56 12.86
C ASN A 366 -14.92 -23.71 13.70
N GLN A 367 -15.79 -24.50 13.09
CA GLN A 367 -16.44 -25.67 13.71
C GLN A 367 -15.98 -26.98 13.06
N LEU A 368 -14.75 -27.02 12.53
CA LEU A 368 -14.20 -28.19 11.84
C LEU A 368 -13.90 -29.31 12.84
N SER A 369 -13.97 -30.56 12.40
CA SER A 369 -13.88 -31.75 13.25
C SER A 369 -13.43 -32.98 12.45
N GLY A 370 -13.45 -34.15 13.08
CA GLY A 370 -13.06 -35.42 12.45
C GLY A 370 -11.57 -35.73 12.62
N ARG A 371 -11.03 -36.56 11.72
CA ARG A 371 -9.61 -36.98 11.73
C ARG A 371 -8.76 -36.02 10.90
N PHE A 372 -7.49 -35.89 11.25
CA PHE A 372 -6.54 -35.17 10.42
C PHE A 372 -6.21 -35.94 9.13
N PRO A 373 -6.25 -35.29 7.96
CA PRO A 373 -5.73 -35.81 6.70
C PRO A 373 -4.26 -36.17 6.75
N SER A 374 -3.79 -36.91 5.73
CA SER A 374 -2.38 -37.29 5.63
C SER A 374 -1.44 -36.09 5.48
N TRP A 375 -1.89 -35.01 4.82
CA TRP A 375 -1.07 -33.85 4.47
C TRP A 375 -0.77 -32.88 5.62
N VAL A 376 -1.40 -33.00 6.80
CA VAL A 376 -1.16 -32.07 7.93
C VAL A 376 0.28 -32.12 8.46
N ASN A 377 1.06 -33.12 8.02
CA ASN A 377 2.45 -33.36 8.38
C ASN A 377 3.46 -32.93 7.28
N GLN A 378 2.98 -32.32 6.18
CA GLN A 378 3.85 -31.98 5.05
C GLN A 378 4.90 -30.93 5.46
N ASN A 379 6.16 -31.25 5.17
CA ASN A 379 7.27 -30.33 5.40
C ASN A 379 7.05 -29.02 4.64
N ASN A 380 7.33 -27.90 5.31
CA ASN A 380 7.17 -26.52 4.81
C ASN A 380 5.72 -26.00 4.67
N LEU A 381 4.70 -26.78 5.05
CA LEU A 381 3.32 -26.28 5.13
C LEU A 381 3.10 -25.54 6.46
N GLN A 382 2.70 -24.26 6.39
CA GLN A 382 2.26 -23.49 7.55
C GLN A 382 0.77 -23.70 7.76
N LEU A 383 0.38 -24.23 8.93
CA LEU A 383 -0.98 -24.68 9.21
C LEU A 383 -1.49 -24.15 10.57
N ASN A 384 -2.68 -23.55 10.57
CA ASN A 384 -3.37 -23.16 11.80
C ASN A 384 -4.76 -23.80 11.92
N LEU A 385 -4.99 -24.53 13.01
CA LEU A 385 -6.22 -25.28 13.34
C LEU A 385 -6.79 -24.90 14.73
N VAL A 386 -6.31 -23.81 15.33
CA VAL A 386 -6.75 -23.31 16.65
C VAL A 386 -8.25 -23.00 16.65
N ALA A 387 -8.93 -23.20 17.78
CA ALA A 387 -10.36 -22.96 17.99
C ALA A 387 -11.24 -23.70 16.96
N ASN A 388 -11.14 -25.03 16.96
CA ASN A 388 -11.99 -25.96 16.22
C ASN A 388 -12.42 -27.13 17.13
N ASN A 389 -13.14 -28.12 16.59
CA ASN A 389 -13.70 -29.28 17.30
C ASN A 389 -12.97 -30.61 16.96
N PHE A 390 -11.64 -30.58 16.82
CA PHE A 390 -10.86 -31.80 16.57
C PHE A 390 -10.64 -32.61 17.86
N VAL A 391 -10.92 -33.91 17.80
CA VAL A 391 -10.72 -34.85 18.93
C VAL A 391 -9.33 -35.48 18.81
N LEU A 392 -8.41 -35.11 19.71
CA LEU A 392 -7.01 -35.55 19.67
C LEU A 392 -6.72 -36.87 20.40
N VAL A 393 -7.76 -37.59 20.84
CA VAL A 393 -7.60 -38.83 21.62
C VAL A 393 -7.07 -39.94 20.72
N GLY A 394 -5.87 -40.45 21.03
CA GLY A 394 -5.26 -41.58 20.33
C GLY A 394 -4.55 -41.24 19.00
N THR A 395 -4.48 -39.97 18.59
CA THR A 395 -3.55 -39.56 17.55
C THR A 395 -2.12 -39.54 18.12
N ASN A 396 -1.13 -40.07 17.38
CA ASN A 396 0.29 -39.85 17.69
C ASN A 396 0.59 -38.34 17.59
N SER A 397 0.50 -37.64 18.72
CA SER A 397 0.51 -36.18 18.83
C SER A 397 1.89 -35.54 18.66
N SER A 398 2.86 -36.28 18.12
CA SER A 398 4.23 -35.86 17.83
C SER A 398 4.38 -35.05 16.53
N ILE A 399 3.29 -34.89 15.77
CA ILE A 399 3.30 -34.47 14.36
C ILE A 399 2.91 -33.00 14.17
N LEU A 400 1.99 -32.49 14.99
CA LEU A 400 1.61 -31.08 15.04
C LEU A 400 2.29 -30.41 16.25
N PRO A 401 2.52 -29.08 16.23
CA PRO A 401 3.03 -28.37 17.40
C PRO A 401 2.20 -28.67 18.66
N SER A 402 2.91 -28.87 19.78
CA SER A 402 2.31 -29.27 21.06
C SER A 402 1.27 -28.29 21.56
N GLY A 403 0.32 -28.78 22.37
CA GLY A 403 -0.69 -27.94 23.02
C GLY A 403 -1.91 -27.58 22.16
N LEU A 404 -1.99 -28.00 20.89
CA LEU A 404 -3.18 -27.77 20.04
C LEU A 404 -4.49 -28.21 20.70
N GLY A 405 -4.46 -29.29 21.50
CA GLY A 405 -5.61 -29.77 22.26
C GLY A 405 -6.14 -28.74 23.23
N CYS A 406 -5.26 -28.01 23.91
CA CYS A 406 -5.64 -26.91 24.80
C CYS A 406 -6.13 -25.69 24.04
N LEU A 407 -5.72 -25.53 22.77
CA LEU A 407 -6.19 -24.48 21.87
C LEU A 407 -7.37 -24.90 20.98
N GLN A 408 -8.05 -26.03 21.25
CA GLN A 408 -9.33 -26.33 20.61
C GLN A 408 -10.46 -25.48 21.21
N GLN A 409 -11.66 -25.54 20.60
CA GLN A 409 -12.82 -24.77 21.02
C GLN A 409 -13.13 -25.00 22.51
N ASP A 410 -13.50 -23.92 23.19
CA ASP A 410 -13.79 -23.86 24.62
C ASP A 410 -12.61 -24.31 25.54
N THR A 411 -11.36 -24.29 25.06
CA THR A 411 -10.12 -24.49 25.84
C THR A 411 -10.20 -25.68 26.82
N PRO A 412 -10.12 -26.94 26.36
CA PRO A 412 -10.50 -28.10 27.17
C PRO A 412 -9.50 -28.48 28.29
N CYS A 413 -8.27 -27.98 28.25
CA CYS A 413 -7.28 -28.25 29.30
C CYS A 413 -7.62 -27.51 30.60
N PHE A 414 -7.31 -28.12 31.75
CA PHE A 414 -7.51 -27.55 33.11
C PHE A 414 -8.97 -27.20 33.48
N ARG A 415 -9.97 -27.62 32.70
CA ARG A 415 -11.39 -27.40 33.03
C ARG A 415 -11.76 -27.99 34.38
N GLY A 416 -12.24 -27.14 35.29
CA GLY A 416 -12.61 -27.52 36.66
C GLY A 416 -11.43 -27.65 37.63
N SER A 417 -10.21 -27.36 37.19
CA SER A 417 -8.99 -27.37 38.02
C SER A 417 -8.04 -26.27 37.53
N PRO A 418 -8.37 -24.99 37.75
CA PRO A 418 -7.51 -23.88 37.37
C PRO A 418 -6.21 -23.88 38.19
N GLU A 419 -5.13 -23.40 37.57
CA GLU A 419 -3.77 -23.38 38.14
C GLU A 419 -3.22 -21.95 38.29
N TYR A 420 -3.82 -20.97 37.61
CA TYR A 420 -3.31 -19.60 37.52
C TYR A 420 -4.44 -18.56 37.66
N TYR A 421 -4.12 -17.40 38.23
CA TYR A 421 -5.03 -16.24 38.31
C TYR A 421 -4.58 -15.06 37.44
N SER A 422 -3.38 -15.13 36.83
CA SER A 422 -2.85 -14.11 35.93
C SER A 422 -1.74 -14.68 35.02
N PHE A 423 -1.47 -14.01 33.91
CA PHE A 423 -0.29 -14.18 33.07
C PHE A 423 0.07 -12.86 32.39
N ALA A 424 1.33 -12.68 32.02
CA ALA A 424 1.84 -11.54 31.27
C ALA A 424 2.92 -12.04 30.31
N VAL A 425 2.97 -11.50 29.08
CA VAL A 425 3.85 -11.98 28.01
C VAL A 425 4.59 -10.81 27.39
N ASP A 426 5.90 -10.93 27.29
CA ASP A 426 6.81 -10.01 26.61
C ASP A 426 6.98 -10.46 25.15
N CYS A 427 6.31 -9.73 24.27
CA CYS A 427 5.99 -10.13 22.90
C CYS A 427 7.23 -10.11 21.99
N GLY A 428 7.71 -11.29 21.57
CA GLY A 428 8.91 -11.39 20.74
C GLY A 428 10.23 -11.41 21.51
N SER A 429 10.22 -11.33 22.85
CA SER A 429 11.46 -11.25 23.62
C SER A 429 12.09 -12.62 23.88
N ASN A 430 13.42 -12.62 24.07
CA ASN A 430 14.21 -13.83 24.32
C ASN A 430 14.42 -14.17 25.80
N SER A 431 13.92 -13.33 26.73
CA SER A 431 14.12 -13.52 28.17
C SER A 431 13.00 -12.88 28.98
N SER A 432 12.43 -13.64 29.92
CA SER A 432 11.42 -13.10 30.85
C SER A 432 11.98 -11.92 31.64
N THR A 433 11.13 -10.92 31.89
CA THR A 433 11.51 -9.65 32.52
C THR A 433 10.50 -9.30 33.62
N SER A 434 11.00 -8.82 34.76
CA SER A 434 10.14 -8.22 35.79
C SER A 434 9.96 -6.73 35.52
N ALA A 435 8.72 -6.27 35.53
CA ALA A 435 8.39 -4.85 35.52
C ALA A 435 8.52 -4.22 36.92
N SER A 436 8.43 -2.89 36.95
CA SER A 436 8.55 -2.03 38.14
C SER A 436 7.52 -2.32 39.26
N ASP A 437 6.39 -2.95 38.93
CA ASP A 437 5.35 -3.42 39.85
C ASP A 437 5.58 -4.86 40.37
N ASN A 438 6.67 -5.51 39.95
CA ASN A 438 7.01 -6.94 40.13
C ASN A 438 6.20 -7.93 39.28
N THR A 439 5.40 -7.48 38.31
CA THR A 439 4.79 -8.37 37.32
C THR A 439 5.88 -9.04 36.48
N ILE A 440 5.89 -10.37 36.42
CA ILE A 440 6.81 -11.16 35.61
C ILE A 440 6.19 -11.37 34.24
N PHE A 441 6.74 -10.72 33.22
CA PHE A 441 6.40 -10.96 31.83
C PHE A 441 7.22 -12.14 31.29
N GLU A 442 6.54 -13.16 30.78
CA GLU A 442 7.16 -14.34 30.17
C GLU A 442 7.64 -14.06 28.75
N ALA A 443 8.82 -14.56 28.38
CA ALA A 443 9.35 -14.44 27.02
C ALA A 443 8.49 -15.16 25.96
N ASP A 444 8.20 -14.49 24.84
CA ASP A 444 7.67 -15.09 23.62
C ASP A 444 8.69 -15.04 22.45
N PRO A 445 9.76 -15.87 22.47
CA PRO A 445 10.83 -15.84 21.46
C PRO A 445 10.44 -16.48 20.13
N THR A 446 9.26 -17.09 20.03
CA THR A 446 8.97 -18.08 18.98
C THR A 446 8.73 -17.39 17.63
N SER A 447 9.49 -17.65 16.56
CA SER A 447 9.25 -17.00 15.25
C SER A 447 8.06 -17.61 14.50
N LEU A 448 6.84 -17.13 14.79
CA LEU A 448 5.60 -17.68 14.28
C LEU A 448 5.32 -17.40 12.79
N GLY A 449 4.64 -18.36 12.18
CA GLY A 449 4.22 -18.38 10.78
C GLY A 449 3.21 -17.32 10.34
N THR A 450 2.98 -17.31 9.02
CA THR A 450 1.81 -16.69 8.36
C THR A 450 0.52 -17.43 8.72
N ALA A 451 0.60 -18.70 9.12
CA ALA A 451 -0.45 -19.41 9.85
C ALA A 451 0.24 -20.39 10.81
N ALA A 452 0.28 -20.04 12.10
CA ALA A 452 0.93 -20.86 13.12
C ALA A 452 0.41 -20.58 14.52
N TYR A 453 0.66 -21.51 15.43
CA TYR A 453 0.43 -21.36 16.86
C TYR A 453 1.60 -21.94 17.66
N TYR A 454 1.69 -21.54 18.93
CA TYR A 454 2.62 -22.07 19.92
C TYR A 454 1.93 -22.14 21.28
N VAL A 455 2.35 -23.10 22.11
CA VAL A 455 1.91 -23.26 23.51
C VAL A 455 3.15 -23.57 24.33
N THR A 456 3.29 -22.95 25.50
CA THR A 456 4.44 -23.19 26.38
C THR A 456 4.48 -24.64 26.87
N SER A 457 5.68 -25.13 27.22
CA SER A 457 5.84 -26.50 27.70
C SER A 457 5.13 -26.75 29.04
N GLN A 458 4.99 -25.72 29.88
CA GLN A 458 4.16 -25.73 31.09
C GLN A 458 2.66 -25.66 30.79
N THR A 459 2.27 -25.39 29.54
CA THR A 459 0.87 -25.19 29.13
C THR A 459 0.20 -24.04 29.91
N ARG A 460 0.97 -23.00 30.30
CA ARG A 460 0.46 -21.80 31.01
C ARG A 460 -0.16 -20.79 30.06
N TRP A 461 0.38 -20.65 28.86
CA TRP A 461 -0.17 -19.79 27.82
C TRP A 461 0.15 -20.31 26.43
N GLY A 462 -0.56 -19.79 25.44
CA GLY A 462 -0.31 -20.01 24.03
C GLY A 462 -0.53 -18.75 23.20
N VAL A 463 -0.18 -18.84 21.92
CA VAL A 463 -0.27 -17.75 20.95
C VAL A 463 -0.61 -18.30 19.57
N SER A 464 -1.35 -17.53 18.77
CA SER A 464 -1.73 -17.83 17.38
C SER A 464 -1.49 -16.60 16.51
N SER A 465 -0.82 -16.79 15.38
CA SER A 465 -0.52 -15.75 14.39
C SER A 465 -1.05 -16.14 13.01
N VAL A 466 -1.70 -15.20 12.33
CA VAL A 466 -2.35 -15.39 11.02
C VAL A 466 -2.14 -14.18 10.10
N GLY A 467 -1.98 -14.47 8.81
CA GLY A 467 -1.98 -13.55 7.67
C GLY A 467 -0.63 -13.48 6.94
N ASN A 468 -0.59 -12.77 5.82
CA ASN A 468 0.65 -12.47 5.09
C ASN A 468 0.73 -10.97 4.72
N PHE A 469 1.94 -10.42 4.65
CA PHE A 469 2.16 -9.03 4.27
C PHE A 469 2.08 -8.88 2.74
N PHE A 470 0.87 -8.62 2.22
CA PHE A 470 0.55 -8.62 0.79
C PHE A 470 1.41 -7.67 -0.09
N GLN A 471 1.97 -6.60 0.47
CA GLN A 471 2.81 -5.62 -0.24
C GLN A 471 4.22 -5.46 0.35
N GLY A 472 4.62 -6.31 1.31
CA GLY A 472 5.91 -6.21 1.97
C GLY A 472 7.02 -6.91 1.18
N THR A 473 8.07 -6.18 0.79
CA THR A 473 9.28 -6.80 0.26
C THR A 473 10.04 -7.52 1.38
N ASN A 474 10.23 -8.84 1.23
CA ASN A 474 11.08 -9.71 2.05
C ASN A 474 10.66 -9.83 3.53
N GLY A 475 9.79 -10.79 3.83
CA GLY A 475 9.40 -11.16 5.19
C GLY A 475 10.52 -11.88 5.96
N MET A 476 11.48 -11.14 6.49
CA MET A 476 12.60 -11.67 7.30
C MET A 476 12.29 -11.61 8.80
N ASP A 477 11.93 -10.44 9.32
CA ASP A 477 11.85 -10.22 10.77
C ASP A 477 10.40 -10.21 11.27
N ARG A 478 9.93 -11.40 11.69
CA ARG A 478 8.63 -11.60 12.38
C ARG A 478 8.62 -11.06 13.81
N ILE A 479 9.81 -10.85 14.36
CA ILE A 479 10.09 -10.15 15.61
C ILE A 479 11.02 -9.01 15.22
N TYR A 480 10.59 -7.77 15.44
CA TYR A 480 11.42 -6.59 15.25
C TYR A 480 12.16 -6.29 16.54
N SER A 481 13.47 -6.03 16.46
CA SER A 481 14.30 -5.61 17.60
C SER A 481 14.72 -4.15 17.46
N SER A 482 14.52 -3.36 18.51
CA SER A 482 14.87 -1.94 18.58
C SER A 482 16.22 -1.74 19.27
N SER A 483 17.11 -0.95 18.68
CA SER A 483 18.29 -0.41 19.37
C SER A 483 18.02 0.91 20.11
N LYS A 484 16.76 1.41 20.08
CA LYS A 484 16.33 2.60 20.81
C LYS A 484 15.87 2.20 22.21
N HIS A 485 16.46 2.78 23.24
CA HIS A 485 15.89 2.75 24.59
C HIS A 485 14.81 3.83 24.73
N PHE A 486 13.59 3.41 25.10
CA PHE A 486 12.46 4.31 25.30
C PHE A 486 12.56 5.02 26.66
N GLN A 487 12.94 6.30 26.64
CA GLN A 487 13.14 7.08 27.87
C GLN A 487 11.84 7.50 28.58
N ASN A 488 10.70 7.47 27.88
CA ASN A 488 9.40 7.89 28.40
C ASN A 488 8.63 6.76 29.12
N THR A 489 9.31 5.70 29.56
CA THR A 489 8.72 4.57 30.30
C THR A 489 9.70 4.04 31.35
N VAL A 490 9.17 3.64 32.51
CA VAL A 490 9.95 3.03 33.59
C VAL A 490 10.40 1.61 33.24
N ASP A 491 9.64 0.91 32.40
CA ASP A 491 9.85 -0.49 32.03
C ASP A 491 10.37 -0.63 30.60
N SER A 492 11.35 0.22 30.23
CA SER A 492 11.90 0.34 28.87
C SER A 492 12.37 -0.96 28.21
N LYS A 493 12.74 -1.97 29.01
CA LYS A 493 13.17 -3.30 28.52
C LYS A 493 12.05 -4.08 27.83
N LEU A 494 10.78 -3.87 28.20
CA LEU A 494 9.61 -4.49 27.54
C LEU A 494 9.38 -3.97 26.10
N PHE A 495 10.14 -2.96 25.66
CA PHE A 495 10.02 -2.32 24.37
C PHE A 495 11.31 -2.48 23.52
N GLU A 496 12.15 -3.45 23.85
CA GLU A 496 13.33 -3.81 23.04
C GLU A 496 12.94 -4.69 21.84
N THR A 497 11.81 -5.41 21.90
CA THR A 497 11.30 -6.29 20.84
C THR A 497 9.78 -6.18 20.68
N ALA A 498 9.26 -6.48 19.48
CA ALA A 498 7.83 -6.78 19.29
C ALA A 498 7.60 -7.74 18.11
N ARG A 499 6.61 -8.62 18.24
CA ARG A 499 6.12 -9.45 17.13
C ARG A 499 5.25 -8.62 16.17
N MET A 500 5.41 -8.87 14.87
CA MET A 500 4.49 -8.36 13.85
C MET A 500 3.53 -9.44 13.36
N SER A 501 2.26 -9.08 13.13
CA SER A 501 1.27 -9.95 12.46
C SER A 501 0.37 -9.13 11.54
N PRO A 502 0.12 -9.56 10.29
CA PRO A 502 -0.61 -8.78 9.28
C PRO A 502 -2.13 -8.99 9.24
N SER A 503 -2.70 -10.01 9.91
CA SER A 503 -4.16 -10.23 9.93
C SER A 503 -4.72 -10.51 11.33
N SER A 504 -4.08 -11.36 12.14
CA SER A 504 -4.38 -11.42 13.58
C SER A 504 -3.28 -12.05 14.41
N LEU A 505 -3.12 -11.53 15.64
CA LEU A 505 -2.31 -12.10 16.70
C LEU A 505 -3.21 -12.31 17.93
N ARG A 506 -3.16 -13.49 18.55
CA ARG A 506 -4.04 -13.89 19.67
C ARG A 506 -3.24 -14.62 20.72
N TYR A 507 -3.27 -14.14 21.96
CA TYR A 507 -2.70 -14.84 23.12
C TYR A 507 -3.81 -15.49 23.95
N TYR A 508 -3.48 -16.61 24.59
CA TYR A 508 -4.37 -17.44 25.40
C TYR A 508 -3.71 -17.69 26.75
N GLY A 509 -4.33 -17.27 27.85
CA GLY A 509 -3.99 -17.80 29.17
C GLY A 509 -4.69 -19.15 29.34
N LEU A 510 -3.95 -20.18 29.73
CA LEU A 510 -4.43 -21.55 29.89
C LEU A 510 -4.42 -21.89 31.38
N GLY A 511 -5.43 -22.61 31.87
CA GLY A 511 -5.58 -22.89 33.30
C GLY A 511 -5.91 -21.66 34.16
N LEU A 512 -6.42 -20.58 33.56
CA LEU A 512 -6.89 -19.40 34.27
C LEU A 512 -8.18 -19.68 35.07
N GLU A 513 -8.29 -19.14 36.28
CA GLU A 513 -9.52 -19.14 37.07
C GLU A 513 -10.69 -18.43 36.35
N ASN A 514 -11.92 -18.90 36.54
CA ASN A 514 -13.09 -18.23 35.98
C ASN A 514 -13.36 -16.92 36.74
N GLY A 515 -13.20 -15.77 36.08
CA GLY A 515 -13.40 -14.47 36.70
C GLY A 515 -13.32 -13.30 35.73
N ASN A 516 -13.41 -12.09 36.27
CA ASN A 516 -13.22 -10.85 35.52
C ASN A 516 -11.73 -10.49 35.47
N TYR A 517 -11.20 -10.28 34.26
CA TYR A 517 -9.79 -9.96 34.03
C TYR A 517 -9.61 -8.50 33.61
N THR A 518 -8.66 -7.81 34.23
CA THR A 518 -8.09 -6.57 33.70
C THR A 518 -7.06 -6.93 32.63
N VAL A 519 -7.16 -6.32 31.45
CA VAL A 519 -6.21 -6.54 30.35
C VAL A 519 -5.47 -5.24 30.08
N LEU A 520 -4.15 -5.27 30.28
CA LEU A 520 -3.23 -4.19 29.93
C LEU A 520 -2.54 -4.57 28.61
N LEU A 521 -2.47 -3.60 27.69
CA LEU A 521 -1.73 -3.72 26.43
C LEU A 521 -0.78 -2.53 26.32
N GLN A 522 0.43 -2.77 25.83
CA GLN A 522 1.49 -1.78 25.75
C GLN A 522 2.13 -1.86 24.35
N PHE A 523 2.41 -0.71 23.75
CA PHE A 523 2.89 -0.61 22.36
C PHE A 523 4.06 0.37 22.27
N ALA A 524 4.93 0.17 21.28
CA ALA A 524 6.01 1.09 20.93
C ALA A 524 6.21 1.14 19.41
N GLU A 525 6.54 2.32 18.89
CA GLU A 525 6.86 2.52 17.48
C GLU A 525 8.37 2.40 17.25
N PHE A 526 8.78 1.45 16.43
CA PHE A 526 10.20 1.18 16.14
C PHE A 526 10.67 1.75 14.82
N SER A 527 9.82 1.66 13.79
CA SER A 527 10.14 1.90 12.38
C SER A 527 10.15 3.39 12.04
N PHE A 528 9.20 4.15 12.55
CA PHE A 528 9.09 5.58 12.25
C PHE A 528 10.01 6.42 13.17
N THR A 529 10.50 7.53 12.62
CA THR A 529 11.43 8.46 13.28
C THR A 529 10.71 9.77 13.60
N GLU A 530 11.12 10.51 14.63
CA GLU A 530 10.53 11.83 14.94
C GLU A 530 11.03 12.96 14.01
N THR A 531 11.94 12.66 13.08
CA THR A 531 12.50 13.67 12.16
C THR A 531 11.53 14.05 11.03
N PRO A 532 11.55 15.30 10.54
CA PRO A 532 10.70 15.76 9.44
C PRO A 532 11.21 15.26 8.08
N THR A 533 11.03 13.97 7.81
CA THR A 533 11.45 13.27 6.59
C THR A 533 10.33 12.32 6.15
N TRP A 534 10.30 11.87 4.90
CA TRP A 534 9.19 10.99 4.45
C TRP A 534 9.12 9.67 5.24
N GLN A 535 10.23 9.23 5.84
CA GLN A 535 10.30 8.05 6.71
C GLN A 535 9.51 8.17 8.02
N SER A 536 9.05 9.37 8.42
CA SER A 536 8.22 9.56 9.62
C SER A 536 6.71 9.52 9.35
N LEU A 537 6.29 9.48 8.09
CA LEU A 537 4.89 9.64 7.67
C LEU A 537 4.06 8.36 7.69
N GLY A 538 4.61 7.25 8.21
CA GLY A 538 3.93 5.97 8.18
C GLY A 538 2.72 5.92 9.11
N ARG A 539 1.72 5.12 8.71
CA ARG A 539 0.51 4.84 9.48
C ARG A 539 0.45 3.34 9.79
N ARG A 540 -0.15 2.99 10.92
CA ARG A 540 -0.55 1.61 11.23
C ARG A 540 -2.07 1.55 11.26
N VAL A 541 -2.61 0.48 10.70
CA VAL A 541 -4.05 0.20 10.65
C VAL A 541 -4.22 -1.13 11.37
N PHE A 542 -4.26 -1.08 12.69
CA PHE A 542 -4.38 -2.27 13.52
C PHE A 542 -5.57 -2.15 14.47
N ASP A 543 -6.35 -3.23 14.52
CA ASP A 543 -7.46 -3.40 15.45
C ASP A 543 -7.00 -4.17 16.69
N ILE A 544 -7.24 -3.60 17.86
CA ILE A 544 -6.94 -4.24 19.14
C ILE A 544 -8.20 -4.98 19.60
N TYR A 545 -8.15 -6.32 19.60
CA TYR A 545 -9.22 -7.18 20.12
C TYR A 545 -8.84 -7.81 21.46
N VAL A 546 -9.75 -7.79 22.44
CA VAL A 546 -9.60 -8.48 23.73
C VAL A 546 -10.78 -9.42 23.92
N GLN A 547 -10.50 -10.72 24.08
CA GLN A 547 -11.50 -11.80 24.16
C GLN A 547 -12.55 -11.77 23.01
N GLY A 548 -12.13 -11.36 21.80
CA GLY A 548 -12.99 -11.23 20.63
C GLY A 548 -13.80 -9.93 20.53
N ALA A 549 -13.80 -9.09 21.56
CA ALA A 549 -14.37 -7.74 21.50
C ALA A 549 -13.32 -6.73 21.01
N LEU A 550 -13.67 -5.93 19.99
CA LEU A 550 -12.86 -4.79 19.55
C LEU A 550 -12.77 -3.77 20.68
N LYS A 551 -11.56 -3.30 20.98
CA LYS A 551 -11.26 -2.28 22.01
C LYS A 551 -10.80 -0.97 21.41
N GLU A 552 -10.00 -1.03 20.36
CA GLU A 552 -9.43 0.12 19.68
C GLU A 552 -9.29 -0.21 18.20
N LYS A 553 -9.59 0.75 17.32
CA LYS A 553 -9.56 0.62 15.86
C LYS A 553 -8.56 1.62 15.30
N ASN A 554 -7.65 1.15 14.45
CA ASN A 554 -6.65 1.98 13.75
C ASN A 554 -5.78 2.81 14.71
N PHE A 555 -5.11 2.15 15.67
CA PHE A 555 -4.14 2.76 16.59
C PHE A 555 -2.77 3.00 15.92
#